data_AF-A0A2L0MXQ3-F1
#
_entry.id   AF-A0A2L0MXQ3-F1
#
_cell.length_a   1.000
_cell.length_b   1.000
_cell.length_c   1.000
_cell.angle_alpha   90.00
_cell.angle_beta   90.00
_cell.angle_gamma   90.00
#
_symmetry.space_group_name_H-M   'P 1'
#
loop_
_entity.id
_entity.type
_entity.pdbx_description
1 polymer ?
#
loop_
_entity_poly.entity_id
_entity_poly.type
_entity_poly.pdbx_seq_one_letter_code
_entity_poly.pdbx_strand_id
1 'polypeptide(L)' 'MAHGLACVERLRAEGVVEDRDIRRTVDAVMSCCGVSRLRAYRLAHGWTLKDAVDVLIKLCDEGDIVRPKLDADQLGH' A
#
# COMPACT_ATOMS: atom_id res chain seq x y z
N MET A 1 -6.41 -12.44 15.55
CA MET A 1 -4.94 -12.30 15.53
C MET A 1 -4.62 -11.24 14.50
N ALA A 2 -4.23 -10.03 14.91
CA ALA A 2 -3.93 -8.95 13.99
C ALA A 2 -2.55 -9.19 13.38
N HIS A 3 -2.51 -9.69 12.14
CA HIS A 3 -1.27 -9.77 11.37
C HIS A 3 -0.82 -8.33 11.07
N GLY A 4 0.19 -7.86 11.83
CA GLY A 4 0.73 -6.50 11.75
C GLY A 4 1.86 -6.33 10.74
N LEU A 5 2.65 -5.25 10.89
CA LEU A 5 3.81 -4.89 10.05
C LEU A 5 4.77 -6.07 9.81
N ALA A 6 4.90 -6.98 10.79
CA ALA A 6 5.72 -8.18 10.66
C ALA A 6 5.28 -9.18 9.58
N CYS A 7 3.97 -9.37 9.28
CA CYS A 7 3.56 -10.22 8.14
C CYS A 7 4.00 -9.56 6.82
N VAL A 8 3.85 -8.23 6.73
CA VAL A 8 4.21 -7.46 5.55
C VAL A 8 5.71 -7.44 5.32
N GLU A 9 6.52 -7.23 6.36
CA GLU A 9 7.99 -7.26 6.26
C GLU A 9 8.50 -8.63 5.81
N ARG A 10 7.90 -9.72 6.32
CA ARG A 10 8.22 -11.07 5.86
C ARG A 10 7.83 -11.27 4.39
N LEU A 11 6.62 -10.88 4.00
CA LEU A 11 6.15 -10.98 2.61
C LEU A 11 6.98 -10.12 1.66
N ARG A 12 7.46 -8.97 2.12
CA ARG A 12 8.42 -8.13 1.39
C ARG A 12 9.77 -8.83 1.27
N ALA A 13 10.33 -9.36 2.35
CA ALA A 13 11.60 -10.10 2.28
C ALA A 13 11.49 -11.31 1.33
N GLU A 14 10.34 -11.97 1.28
CA GLU A 14 10.03 -13.05 0.35
C GLU A 14 9.84 -12.55 -1.10
N GLY A 15 9.27 -11.36 -1.29
CA GLY A 15 9.03 -10.74 -2.61
C GLY A 15 10.19 -9.93 -3.19
N VAL A 16 11.12 -9.45 -2.37
CA VAL A 16 12.33 -8.69 -2.76
C VAL A 16 13.32 -9.55 -3.56
N VAL A 17 13.17 -10.88 -3.50
CA VAL A 17 13.92 -11.80 -4.36
C VAL A 17 13.60 -11.57 -5.85
N GLU A 18 12.45 -10.96 -6.16
CA GLU A 18 12.05 -10.58 -7.53
C GLU A 18 11.42 -9.18 -7.50
N ASP A 19 12.25 -8.14 -7.66
CA ASP A 19 11.91 -6.69 -7.76
C ASP A 19 10.75 -6.34 -8.73
N ARG A 20 10.22 -7.31 -9.48
CA ARG A 20 9.25 -7.11 -10.56
C ARG A 20 7.77 -7.22 -10.18
N ASP A 21 7.40 -7.73 -9.00
CA ASP A 21 5.97 -8.07 -8.79
C ASP A 21 5.37 -7.56 -7.47
N ILE A 22 5.36 -6.23 -7.32
CA ILE A 22 4.62 -5.54 -6.25
C ILE A 22 3.15 -6.01 -6.17
N ARG A 23 2.54 -6.37 -7.31
CA ARG A 23 1.15 -6.85 -7.36
C ARG A 23 1.01 -8.18 -6.64
N ARG A 24 1.96 -9.09 -6.81
CA ARG A 24 2.03 -10.36 -6.09
C ARG A 24 2.18 -10.16 -4.57
N THR A 25 3.00 -9.21 -4.15
CA THR A 25 3.13 -8.84 -2.73
C THR A 25 1.82 -8.28 -2.17
N VAL A 26 1.13 -7.45 -2.95
CA VAL A 26 -0.19 -6.90 -2.57
C VAL A 26 -1.22 -7.99 -2.41
N ASP A 27 -1.35 -8.90 -3.37
CA ASP A 27 -2.32 -9.99 -3.29
C ASP A 27 -1.99 -10.95 -2.13
N ALA A 28 -0.70 -11.21 -1.86
CA ALA A 28 -0.26 -11.97 -0.70
C ALA A 28 -0.58 -11.28 0.64
N VAL A 29 -0.40 -9.95 0.74
CA VAL A 29 -0.77 -9.17 1.92
C VAL A 29 -2.28 -9.13 2.12
N MET A 30 -3.07 -8.98 1.04
CA MET A 30 -4.52 -9.07 1.10
C MET A 30 -4.97 -10.45 1.60
N SER A 31 -4.36 -11.53 1.10
CA SER A 31 -4.67 -12.90 1.53
C SER A 31 -4.18 -13.23 2.95
N CYS A 32 -3.04 -12.71 3.42
CA CYS A 32 -2.51 -12.92 4.78
C CYS A 32 -3.31 -12.12 5.82
N CYS A 33 -3.50 -10.82 5.55
CA CYS A 33 -3.92 -9.86 6.56
C CYS A 33 -5.39 -9.42 6.42
N GLY A 34 -6.07 -9.78 5.32
CA GLY A 34 -7.47 -9.40 5.09
C GLY A 34 -7.69 -7.89 4.96
N VAL A 35 -6.65 -7.13 4.63
CA VAL A 35 -6.69 -5.67 4.51
C VAL A 35 -7.18 -5.22 3.14
N SER A 36 -7.68 -3.99 3.05
CA SER A 36 -8.07 -3.39 1.77
C SER A 36 -6.88 -3.33 0.79
N ARG A 37 -7.17 -3.38 -0.52
CA ARG A 37 -6.14 -3.35 -1.57
C ARG A 37 -5.23 -2.13 -1.47
N LEU A 38 -5.78 -0.97 -1.11
CA LEU A 38 -5.03 0.27 -0.93
C LEU A 38 -4.08 0.18 0.26
N ARG A 39 -4.53 -0.40 1.38
CA ARG A 39 -3.69 -0.65 2.54
C ARG A 39 -2.61 -1.68 2.24
N ALA A 40 -2.93 -2.76 1.52
CA ALA A 40 -1.95 -3.74 1.05
C ALA A 40 -0.90 -3.12 0.11
N TYR A 41 -1.31 -2.23 -0.80
CA TYR A 41 -0.41 -1.50 -1.70
C TYR A 41 0.56 -0.60 -0.94
N ARG A 42 0.02 0.19 -0.01
CA ARG A 42 0.83 1.03 0.89
C ARG A 42 1.83 0.19 1.70
N LEU A 43 1.37 -0.91 2.27
CA LEU A 43 2.20 -1.84 3.04
C LEU A 43 3.26 -2.51 2.17
N ALA A 44 2.92 -2.96 0.97
CA ALA A 44 3.84 -3.57 0.02
C ALA A 44 4.93 -2.59 -0.45
N HIS A 45 4.63 -1.29 -0.54
CA HIS A 45 5.57 -0.20 -0.83
C HIS A 45 6.27 0.40 0.40
N GLY A 46 5.78 0.10 1.62
CA GLY A 46 6.43 0.55 2.85
C GLY A 46 6.18 2.02 3.12
N TRP A 47 5.17 2.54 2.45
CA TRP A 47 4.76 3.92 2.51
C TRP A 47 4.06 4.20 3.83
N THR A 48 4.41 5.34 4.41
CA THR A 48 3.57 5.94 5.44
C THR A 48 2.22 6.35 4.81
N LEU A 49 1.22 6.65 5.64
CA LEU A 49 -0.05 7.19 5.13
C LEU A 49 0.18 8.47 4.34
N LYS A 50 1.12 9.31 4.79
CA LYS A 50 1.52 10.53 4.10
C LYS A 50 2.12 10.24 2.72
N ASP A 51 3.05 9.30 2.62
CA ASP A 51 3.67 8.95 1.31
C ASP A 51 2.62 8.45 0.32
N ALA A 52 1.63 7.67 0.79
CA ALA A 52 0.55 7.19 -0.05
C ALA A 52 -0.36 8.34 -0.56
N VAL A 53 -0.64 9.34 0.29
CA VAL A 53 -1.37 10.55 -0.10
C VAL A 53 -0.56 11.36 -1.10
N ASP A 54 0.73 11.57 -0.85
CA ASP A 54 1.60 12.36 -1.72
C ASP A 54 1.70 11.72 -3.12
N VAL A 55 1.83 10.39 -3.20
CA VAL A 55 1.81 9.66 -4.47
C VAL A 55 0.46 9.76 -5.15
N LEU A 56 -0.65 9.65 -4.41
CA LEU A 56 -1.99 9.80 -4.98
C LEU A 56 -2.21 11.20 -5.55
N ILE A 57 -1.79 12.25 -4.83
CA ILE A 57 -1.86 13.64 -5.29
C ILE A 57 -1.03 13.81 -6.56
N LYS A 58 0.20 13.26 -6.59
CA LYS A 58 1.05 13.30 -7.78
C LYS A 58 0.41 12.62 -8.99
N LEU A 59 -0.20 11.45 -8.80
CA LEU A 59 -0.92 10.74 -9.87
C LEU A 59 -2.16 11.51 -10.34
N CYS A 60 -2.87 12.18 -9.43
CA CYS A 60 -3.98 13.06 -9.80
C CYS A 60 -3.50 14.27 -10.61
N ASP A 61 -2.39 14.88 -10.21
CA ASP A 61 -1.78 16.02 -10.92
C ASP A 61 -1.29 15.63 -12.32
N GLU A 62 -0.65 14.46 -12.46
CA GLU A 62 -0.18 13.95 -13.74
C GLU A 62 -1.34 13.51 -14.65
N GLY A 63 -2.44 13.04 -14.07
CA GLY A 63 -3.62 12.57 -14.79
C GLY A 63 -4.67 13.64 -15.10
N ASP A 64 -4.46 14.89 -14.67
CA ASP A 64 -5.47 15.97 -14.69
C ASP A 64 -6.80 15.55 -14.02
N ILE A 65 -6.69 14.75 -12.96
CA ILE A 65 -7.82 14.22 -12.19
C ILE A 65 -8.04 15.13 -10.98
N VAL A 66 -9.31 15.46 -10.70
CA VAL A 66 -9.68 16.22 -9.51
C VAL A 66 -9.11 15.54 -8.26
N ARG A 67 -8.24 16.28 -7.55
CA ARG A 67 -7.65 15.81 -6.30
C ARG A 67 -8.76 15.45 -5.32
N PRO A 68 -8.85 14.19 -4.89
CA PRO A 68 -9.76 13.85 -3.82
C PRO A 68 -9.33 14.57 -2.54
N LYS A 69 -10.28 15.10 -1.77
CA LYS A 69 -10.02 15.55 -0.39
C LYS A 69 -9.79 14.32 0.49
N LEU A 70 -8.61 13.74 0.38
CA LEU A 70 -8.17 12.59 1.18
C LEU A 70 -7.16 13.10 2.21
N ASP A 71 -7.53 13.04 3.49
CA ASP A 71 -6.60 13.21 4.60
C ASP A 71 -6.04 11.84 5.00
N ALA A 72 -4.83 11.81 5.57
CA ALA A 72 -4.17 10.58 6.01
C ALA A 72 -5.04 9.74 6.96
N ASP A 73 -5.94 10.40 7.70
CA ASP A 73 -6.93 9.80 8.60
C ASP A 73 -7.95 8.92 7.85
N GLN A 74 -8.30 9.27 6.61
CA GLN A 74 -9.28 8.53 5.80
C GLN A 74 -8.73 7.30 5.09
N LEU A 75 -7.40 7.12 5.08
CA LEU A 75 -6.73 5.94 4.54
C LEU A 75 -6.46 4.85 5.61
N GLY A 76 -6.82 5.13 6.87
CA GLY A 76 -6.52 4.29 8.02
C GLY A 76 -7.56 3.20 8.33
N HIS A 77 -8.79 3.33 7.82
CA HIS A 77 -9.92 2.44 8.11
C HIS A 77 -10.05 1.25 7.14
#